data_AF-A0A134ANB7-F1
#
_entry.id   AF-A0A134ANB7-F1
#
_cell.length_a   1.000
_cell.length_b   1.000
_cell.length_c   1.000
_cell.angle_alpha   90.00
_cell.angle_beta   90.00
_cell.angle_gamma   90.00
#
_symmetry.space_group_name_H-M   'P 1'
#
loop_
_entity.id
_entity.type
_entity.pdbx_description
1 polymer ?
#
loop_
_entity_poly.entity_id
_entity_poly.type
_entity_poly.pdbx_seq_one_letter_code
_entity_poly.pdbx_strand_id
1 'polypeptide(L)'
;MKDKFLKEKKMKNKFLAVSMASLILMSSFPVTSPVYALANEALDGVTQATENDSNMLKELTKDSNAEQLVIRDGSFTYKLKVFVNKNANFVEGIVDETDTVNGVYGNIAMIWEQFKGENKGLKKYGGKTFEEIKAMPRPENINVMGESDDIPIKVHSKILEFIAREDAKEGKAEREKKNELAKSLYKYRYRYVYKNTQIWDAATLNQFLESYNKARGVLEKSNPSDEEIRERISDLAIKYKAIKAAPFSEEKYKELVRQAEEKINNKDHYTLSTIAELQRVLSEVKSDYDAGKIKNLLEMNKTEEKLQKALDQLVTKEESKRRFTINGEILQYGNEKEKSMANQFMNPSILLIEEANSNIYELSFKKGSYLGITAEVEGLKYNRENENWQDASLVNSHNDTKTFRLIMPKSDIEKIHIKTKAHMGGPGLAEQDAVLKLNLSTKRPEGSQLEEGNKKKLKEFLDSIQELNKDINDGLYKDPKSTEFKNKYIEATKLLEANQVTDDAIDTIIRSIRIIKQDLVLKAVDDFGQKLAKAEEITNDNSSKDKYSEKSFSKLKQAVDAGNAVWGKRFDQTKEELARLIDLLDTALADLREKGQEEEEHPTEGQVFSAPVEVMHADILGQ
;
A
#
# COMPACT_ATOMS: atom_id res chain seq x y z
N MET A 1 20.99 -58.59 -6.91
CA MET A 1 21.57 -57.31 -6.40
C MET A 1 21.43 -56.15 -7.40
N LYS A 2 20.36 -56.11 -8.22
CA LYS A 2 20.05 -55.00 -9.15
C LYS A 2 18.66 -54.37 -8.94
N ASP A 3 17.78 -55.00 -8.16
CA ASP A 3 16.43 -54.45 -7.89
C ASP A 3 16.30 -53.60 -6.61
N LYS A 4 17.37 -53.50 -5.80
CA LYS A 4 17.39 -52.60 -4.62
C LYS A 4 17.70 -51.13 -5.01
N PHE A 5 18.39 -50.92 -6.14
CA PHE A 5 18.74 -49.59 -6.65
C PHE A 5 17.62 -48.90 -7.44
N LEU A 6 16.62 -49.64 -7.97
CA LEU A 6 15.49 -49.03 -8.66
C LEU A 6 14.36 -48.57 -7.73
N LYS A 7 14.24 -49.12 -6.51
CA LYS A 7 13.26 -48.64 -5.52
C LYS A 7 13.71 -47.37 -4.78
N GLU A 8 15.01 -47.15 -4.59
CA GLU A 8 15.51 -45.88 -4.02
C GLU A 8 15.45 -44.72 -5.01
N LYS A 9 15.57 -44.97 -6.33
CA LYS A 9 15.44 -43.93 -7.36
C LYS A 9 13.99 -43.48 -7.57
N LYS A 10 13.00 -44.34 -7.28
CA LYS A 10 11.56 -43.99 -7.33
C LYS A 10 11.03 -43.29 -6.07
N MET A 11 11.72 -43.35 -4.93
CA MET A 11 11.34 -42.60 -3.72
C MET A 11 11.99 -41.20 -3.61
N LYS A 12 13.15 -40.97 -4.23
CA LYS A 12 13.74 -39.61 -4.29
C LYS A 12 13.08 -38.67 -5.30
N ASN A 13 12.38 -39.21 -6.31
CA ASN A 13 11.62 -38.39 -7.28
C ASN A 13 10.19 -38.04 -6.84
N LYS A 14 9.72 -38.52 -5.69
CA LYS A 14 8.41 -38.12 -5.12
C LYS A 14 8.51 -37.05 -4.02
N PHE A 15 9.69 -36.86 -3.42
CA PHE A 15 9.92 -35.80 -2.43
C PHE A 15 10.34 -34.45 -3.04
N LEU A 16 10.80 -34.44 -4.31
CA LEU A 16 11.05 -33.23 -5.08
C LEU A 16 9.82 -32.70 -5.85
N ALA A 17 8.69 -33.41 -5.81
CA ALA A 17 7.48 -33.07 -6.55
C ALA A 17 6.40 -32.36 -5.71
N VAL A 18 6.65 -32.09 -4.43
CA VAL A 18 5.71 -31.38 -3.53
C VAL A 18 6.15 -29.94 -3.23
N SER A 19 7.38 -29.55 -3.59
CA SER A 19 7.85 -28.15 -3.47
C SER A 19 7.91 -27.38 -4.81
N MET A 20 7.49 -27.99 -5.92
CA MET A 20 7.53 -27.39 -7.27
C MET A 20 6.15 -27.32 -7.97
N ALA A 21 5.05 -27.64 -7.29
CA ALA A 21 3.71 -27.63 -7.87
C ALA A 21 2.90 -26.33 -7.64
N SER A 22 3.51 -25.29 -7.05
CA SER A 22 2.91 -23.93 -6.99
C SER A 22 3.47 -22.97 -8.05
N LEU A 23 4.40 -23.44 -8.89
CA LEU A 23 4.91 -22.73 -10.05
C LEU A 23 4.35 -23.39 -11.30
N ILE A 24 3.23 -22.86 -11.81
CA ILE A 24 2.75 -22.80 -13.20
C ILE A 24 1.23 -22.60 -13.13
N LEU A 25 0.84 -21.33 -12.99
CA LEU A 25 -0.31 -20.70 -13.64
C LEU A 25 -0.14 -19.17 -13.51
N MET A 26 1.02 -18.69 -13.95
CA MET A 26 1.22 -17.27 -14.26
C MET A 26 1.48 -17.15 -15.75
N SER A 27 0.40 -17.27 -16.53
CA SER A 27 0.38 -16.67 -17.87
C SER A 27 0.23 -15.16 -17.68
N SER A 28 1.35 -14.45 -17.80
CA SER A 28 1.46 -13.11 -18.39
C SER A 28 0.39 -12.08 -17.97
N PHE A 29 0.62 -11.41 -16.85
CA PHE A 29 0.16 -10.03 -16.65
C PHE A 29 1.33 -9.23 -16.09
N PRO A 30 1.74 -8.10 -16.71
CA PRO A 30 2.75 -7.24 -16.13
C PRO A 30 2.09 -6.48 -14.96
N VAL A 31 2.17 -7.04 -13.75
CA VAL A 31 1.72 -6.39 -12.51
C VAL A 31 2.91 -5.67 -11.88
N THR A 32 3.39 -4.64 -12.56
CA THR A 32 4.30 -3.65 -11.98
C THR A 32 4.05 -2.31 -12.66
N SER A 33 3.02 -1.58 -12.21
CA SER A 33 2.90 -0.14 -12.47
C SER A 33 2.05 0.50 -11.37
N PRO A 34 2.42 1.68 -10.84
CA PRO A 34 1.67 2.36 -9.77
C PRO A 34 0.33 2.97 -10.23
N VAL A 35 -0.19 2.57 -11.39
CA VAL A 35 -1.30 3.24 -12.12
C VAL A 35 -2.68 2.92 -11.51
N TYR A 36 -2.78 1.99 -10.56
CA TYR A 36 -4.07 1.49 -10.05
C TYR A 36 -4.74 2.37 -8.97
N ALA A 37 -4.15 3.51 -8.61
CA ALA A 37 -4.66 4.39 -7.54
C ALA A 37 -5.51 5.59 -8.02
N LEU A 38 -5.65 5.84 -9.33
CA LEU A 38 -6.31 7.05 -9.85
C LEU A 38 -7.51 6.71 -10.76
N ALA A 39 -8.56 6.10 -10.20
CA ALA A 39 -9.73 5.67 -10.97
C ALA A 39 -10.72 6.80 -11.37
N ASN A 40 -10.45 8.06 -10.97
CA ASN A 40 -11.36 9.19 -11.20
C ASN A 40 -10.73 10.42 -11.89
N GLU A 41 -9.42 10.43 -12.16
CA GLU A 41 -8.77 11.53 -12.89
C GLU A 41 -8.59 11.18 -14.38
N ALA A 42 -8.69 12.18 -15.27
CA ALA A 42 -8.46 11.99 -16.70
C ALA A 42 -6.98 11.65 -16.93
N LEU A 43 -6.68 10.36 -17.05
CA LEU A 43 -5.32 9.84 -17.12
C LEU A 43 -4.72 10.05 -18.53
N ASP A 44 -3.51 10.62 -18.59
CA ASP A 44 -2.71 10.63 -19.83
C ASP A 44 -2.07 9.26 -20.14
N GLY A 45 -2.92 8.29 -20.45
CA GLY A 45 -2.60 6.96 -20.94
C GLY A 45 -1.65 6.91 -22.15
N VAL A 46 -1.64 7.88 -23.08
CA VAL A 46 -0.70 7.84 -24.22
C VAL A 46 0.71 8.14 -23.74
N THR A 47 0.89 9.19 -22.94
CA THR A 47 2.20 9.51 -22.36
C THR A 47 2.65 8.44 -21.37
N GLN A 48 1.73 7.77 -20.65
CA GLN A 48 2.04 6.67 -19.71
C GLN A 48 2.31 5.31 -20.37
N ALA A 49 1.69 4.98 -21.50
CA ALA A 49 1.87 3.67 -22.16
C ALA A 49 3.26 3.46 -22.77
N THR A 50 4.07 4.52 -22.85
CA THR A 50 5.42 4.49 -23.44
C THR A 50 6.47 3.84 -22.55
N GLU A 51 6.18 3.63 -21.26
CA GLU A 51 7.15 3.03 -20.35
C GLU A 51 7.07 1.50 -20.28
N ASN A 52 5.93 0.85 -20.61
CA ASN A 52 5.77 -0.58 -20.30
C ASN A 52 4.98 -1.49 -21.29
N ASP A 53 4.30 -1.00 -22.34
CA ASP A 53 3.62 -1.90 -23.30
C ASP A 53 3.33 -1.27 -24.68
N SER A 54 4.11 -1.67 -25.70
CA SER A 54 3.94 -1.23 -27.09
C SER A 54 2.57 -1.55 -27.70
N ASN A 55 1.86 -2.56 -27.20
CA ASN A 55 0.53 -2.92 -27.68
C ASN A 55 -0.54 -1.97 -27.12
N MET A 56 -0.39 -1.51 -25.88
CA MET A 56 -1.27 -0.52 -25.28
C MET A 56 -1.17 0.83 -26.00
N LEU A 57 0.04 1.29 -26.33
CA LEU A 57 0.24 2.54 -27.06
C LEU A 57 -0.44 2.50 -28.44
N LYS A 58 -0.39 1.36 -29.15
CA LYS A 58 -1.09 1.18 -30.43
C LYS A 58 -2.60 1.32 -30.28
N GLU A 59 -3.19 0.71 -29.25
CA GLU A 59 -4.64 0.79 -29.02
C GLU A 59 -5.08 2.20 -28.63
N LEU A 60 -4.26 2.92 -27.86
CA LEU A 60 -4.53 4.29 -27.42
C LEU A 60 -4.39 5.35 -28.51
N THR A 61 -3.61 5.08 -29.56
CA THR A 61 -3.26 6.05 -30.61
C THR A 61 -3.87 5.71 -31.97
N LYS A 62 -4.72 4.68 -32.06
CA LYS A 62 -5.35 4.22 -33.31
C LYS A 62 -6.13 5.31 -34.06
N ASP A 63 -6.72 6.25 -33.33
CA ASP A 63 -7.53 7.35 -33.86
C ASP A 63 -6.74 8.66 -34.03
N SER A 64 -5.42 8.59 -33.87
CA SER A 64 -4.55 9.76 -33.88
C SER A 64 -3.64 9.74 -35.10
N ASN A 65 -3.33 10.93 -35.61
CA ASN A 65 -2.15 11.15 -36.43
C ASN A 65 -0.99 11.46 -35.48
N ALA A 66 0.21 10.99 -35.85
CA ALA A 66 1.43 11.29 -35.13
C ALA A 66 2.28 12.24 -35.98
N GLU A 67 2.73 13.35 -35.38
CA GLU A 67 3.73 14.21 -35.99
C GLU A 67 4.94 14.33 -35.06
N GLN A 68 6.13 14.28 -35.66
CA GLN A 68 7.38 14.47 -34.92
C GLN A 68 7.75 15.95 -34.92
N LEU A 69 7.84 16.53 -33.72
CA LEU A 69 8.38 17.85 -33.47
C LEU A 69 9.86 17.74 -33.14
N VAL A 70 10.65 18.59 -33.77
CA VAL A 70 12.09 18.69 -33.54
C VAL A 70 12.37 20.05 -32.90
N ILE A 71 12.97 20.02 -31.71
CA ILE A 71 13.39 21.22 -30.96
C ILE A 71 14.90 21.21 -30.92
N ARG A 72 15.53 22.23 -31.49
CA ARG A 72 16.99 22.41 -31.45
C ARG A 72 17.34 23.39 -30.34
N ASP A 73 18.24 22.98 -29.46
CA ASP A 73 18.73 23.78 -28.36
C ASP A 73 20.25 23.65 -28.26
N GLY A 74 20.98 24.63 -28.79
CA GLY A 74 22.43 24.53 -28.95
C GLY A 74 22.83 23.30 -29.79
N SER A 75 23.67 22.43 -29.23
CA SER A 75 24.06 21.16 -29.88
C SER A 75 23.03 20.04 -29.72
N PHE A 76 21.97 20.26 -28.94
CA PHE A 76 21.00 19.23 -28.55
C PHE A 76 19.75 19.28 -29.42
N THR A 77 19.19 18.10 -29.72
CA THR A 77 17.97 17.97 -30.51
C THR A 77 16.98 17.07 -29.79
N TYR A 78 15.90 17.66 -29.29
CA TYR A 78 14.78 16.94 -28.71
C TYR A 78 13.80 16.55 -29.80
N LYS A 79 13.28 15.33 -29.71
CA LYS A 79 12.29 14.77 -30.64
C LYS A 79 11.06 14.39 -29.85
N LEU A 80 9.94 15.04 -30.13
CA LEU A 80 8.67 14.76 -29.49
C LEU A 80 7.70 14.24 -30.55
N LYS A 81 7.06 13.12 -30.29
CA LYS A 81 5.95 12.63 -31.12
C LYS A 81 4.64 13.07 -30.51
N VAL A 82 3.95 13.99 -31.17
CA VAL A 82 2.65 14.50 -30.73
C VAL A 82 1.55 13.73 -31.44
N PHE A 83 0.63 13.17 -30.65
CA PHE A 83 -0.55 12.49 -31.15
C PHE A 83 -1.74 13.45 -31.15
N VAL A 84 -2.27 13.74 -32.34
CA VAL A 84 -3.46 14.58 -32.54
C VAL A 84 -4.60 13.73 -33.04
N ASN A 85 -5.78 13.89 -32.47
CA ASN A 85 -6.97 13.18 -32.93
C ASN A 85 -7.24 13.50 -34.42
N LYS A 86 -7.50 12.47 -35.24
CA LYS A 86 -7.75 12.64 -36.69
C LYS A 86 -8.96 13.53 -36.98
N ASN A 87 -9.92 13.56 -36.06
CA ASN A 87 -11.25 14.11 -36.29
C ASN A 87 -11.59 15.29 -35.37
N ALA A 88 -10.69 15.70 -34.46
CA ALA A 88 -10.89 16.80 -33.54
C ALA A 88 -9.61 17.62 -33.33
N ASN A 89 -9.74 18.89 -32.92
CA ASN A 89 -8.63 19.76 -32.57
C ASN A 89 -8.16 19.48 -31.13
N PHE A 90 -7.67 18.25 -30.94
CA PHE A 90 -7.43 17.66 -29.62
C PHE A 90 -6.12 16.87 -29.59
N VAL A 91 -5.29 17.10 -28.58
CA VAL A 91 -4.03 16.38 -28.35
C VAL A 91 -4.28 15.17 -27.45
N GLU A 92 -4.05 13.98 -27.99
CA GLU A 92 -4.25 12.69 -27.32
C GLU A 92 -3.10 12.31 -26.38
N GLY A 93 -1.92 12.92 -26.59
CA GLY A 93 -0.74 12.76 -25.75
C GLY A 93 0.54 13.11 -26.51
N ILE A 94 1.65 13.17 -25.76
CA ILE A 94 2.97 13.46 -26.32
C ILE A 94 3.96 12.41 -25.81
N VAL A 95 4.65 11.79 -26.75
CA VAL A 95 5.67 10.78 -26.46
C VAL A 95 7.04 11.38 -26.74
N ASP A 96 7.97 11.18 -25.81
CA ASP A 96 9.36 11.53 -26.05
C ASP A 96 10.04 10.46 -26.93
N GLU A 97 10.57 10.88 -28.07
CA GLU A 97 11.39 10.06 -28.98
C GLU A 97 12.84 10.60 -29.05
N THR A 98 13.24 11.43 -28.09
CA THR A 98 14.59 12.01 -28.04
C THR A 98 15.63 10.89 -27.87
N ASP A 99 16.56 10.81 -28.82
CA ASP A 99 17.69 9.89 -28.73
C ASP A 99 18.73 10.45 -27.74
N THR A 100 18.60 10.01 -26.50
CA THR A 100 19.54 10.34 -25.41
C THR A 100 20.83 9.54 -25.49
N VAL A 101 20.91 8.53 -26.35
CA VAL A 101 22.10 7.68 -26.52
C VAL A 101 23.09 8.31 -27.50
N ASN A 102 22.65 9.20 -28.41
CA ASN A 102 23.51 9.90 -29.38
C ASN A 102 23.38 11.43 -29.40
N GLY A 103 22.40 12.02 -28.70
CA GLY A 103 22.01 13.42 -28.90
C GLY A 103 21.91 14.30 -27.66
N VAL A 104 21.80 13.72 -26.45
CA VAL A 104 21.66 14.46 -25.17
C VAL A 104 22.43 13.74 -24.04
N TYR A 105 23.46 14.37 -23.48
CA TYR A 105 24.32 13.79 -22.43
C TYR A 105 24.58 14.76 -21.29
N GLY A 106 25.02 14.25 -20.13
CA GLY A 106 25.40 15.04 -18.97
C GLY A 106 24.21 15.78 -18.32
N ASN A 107 24.46 16.99 -17.80
CA ASN A 107 23.45 17.80 -17.10
C ASN A 107 22.18 18.02 -17.92
N ILE A 108 22.27 18.09 -19.24
CA ILE A 108 21.14 18.38 -20.14
C ILE A 108 20.20 17.19 -20.27
N ALA A 109 20.72 15.96 -20.21
CA ALA A 109 19.88 14.77 -20.12
C ALA A 109 19.10 14.80 -18.80
N MET A 110 19.78 15.16 -17.70
CA MET A 110 19.18 15.22 -16.36
C MET A 110 18.08 16.25 -16.26
N ILE A 111 18.30 17.43 -16.85
CA ILE A 111 17.29 18.49 -17.00
C ILE A 111 16.08 17.96 -17.80
N TRP A 112 16.33 17.26 -18.91
CA TRP A 112 15.28 16.71 -19.76
C TRP A 112 14.42 15.65 -19.06
N GLU A 113 15.04 14.68 -18.37
CA GLU A 113 14.30 13.67 -17.61
C GLU A 113 13.53 14.27 -16.44
N GLN A 114 14.13 15.19 -15.70
CA GLN A 114 13.44 15.87 -14.60
C GLN A 114 12.27 16.71 -15.12
N PHE A 115 12.39 17.32 -16.30
CA PHE A 115 11.29 17.99 -16.97
C PHE A 115 10.18 17.01 -17.32
N LYS A 116 10.48 15.84 -17.89
CA LYS A 116 9.49 14.83 -18.26
C LYS A 116 8.83 14.13 -17.07
N GLY A 117 9.50 14.10 -15.91
CA GLY A 117 9.01 13.54 -14.65
C GLY A 117 7.65 14.08 -14.18
N GLU A 118 7.05 13.44 -13.17
CA GLU A 118 5.64 13.63 -12.81
C GLU A 118 5.24 15.11 -12.58
N ASN A 119 4.07 15.46 -13.13
CA ASN A 119 3.32 16.71 -12.96
C ASN A 119 3.95 18.05 -13.42
N LYS A 120 5.14 18.07 -14.04
CA LYS A 120 5.73 19.31 -14.61
C LYS A 120 6.02 19.27 -16.13
N GLY A 121 6.00 18.08 -16.74
CA GLY A 121 6.43 17.81 -18.11
C GLY A 121 5.35 17.63 -19.18
N LEU A 122 5.59 16.71 -20.11
CA LEU A 122 4.80 16.46 -21.34
C LEU A 122 3.35 16.02 -21.08
N LYS A 123 3.08 15.36 -19.94
CA LYS A 123 1.76 14.85 -19.54
C LYS A 123 0.67 15.93 -19.48
N LYS A 124 1.05 17.20 -19.29
CA LYS A 124 0.10 18.32 -19.19
C LYS A 124 -0.59 18.69 -20.51
N TYR A 125 -0.08 18.21 -21.64
CA TYR A 125 -0.66 18.50 -22.96
C TYR A 125 -1.67 17.46 -23.42
N GLY A 126 -1.54 16.21 -22.96
CA GLY A 126 -2.49 15.14 -23.26
C GLY A 126 -3.88 15.46 -22.68
N GLY A 127 -4.91 15.21 -23.45
CA GLY A 127 -6.29 15.41 -23.01
C GLY A 127 -6.82 16.83 -23.16
N LYS A 128 -6.09 17.70 -23.88
CA LYS A 128 -6.45 19.11 -24.09
C LYS A 128 -6.76 19.42 -25.54
N THR A 129 -7.70 20.34 -25.72
CA THR A 129 -7.99 20.99 -27.00
C THR A 129 -6.90 21.99 -27.36
N PHE A 130 -6.83 22.39 -28.63
CA PHE A 130 -5.88 23.40 -29.07
C PHE A 130 -6.07 24.75 -28.35
N GLU A 131 -7.31 25.18 -28.11
CA GLU A 131 -7.61 26.41 -27.37
C GLU A 131 -7.20 26.33 -25.90
N GLU A 132 -7.42 25.18 -25.25
CA GLU A 132 -6.93 24.98 -23.88
C GLU A 132 -5.41 25.04 -23.79
N ILE A 133 -4.69 24.54 -24.80
CA ILE A 133 -3.22 24.60 -24.86
C ILE A 133 -2.74 26.04 -25.10
N LYS A 134 -3.39 26.79 -26.01
CA LYS A 134 -3.10 28.21 -26.26
C LYS A 134 -3.32 29.09 -25.02
N ALA A 135 -4.28 28.73 -24.18
CA ALA A 135 -4.59 29.44 -22.93
C ALA A 135 -3.70 29.04 -21.74
N MET A 136 -2.80 28.06 -21.90
CA MET A 136 -1.92 27.66 -20.81
C MET A 136 -0.96 28.78 -20.42
N PRO A 137 -0.67 28.96 -19.12
CA PRO A 137 0.35 29.90 -18.69
C PRO A 137 1.72 29.49 -19.25
N ARG A 138 2.54 30.49 -19.56
CA ARG A 138 3.93 30.27 -19.97
C ARG A 138 4.65 29.48 -18.86
N PRO A 139 5.29 28.34 -19.18
CA PRO A 139 6.04 27.56 -18.19
C PRO A 139 7.19 28.36 -17.58
N GLU A 140 7.50 28.07 -16.31
CA GLU A 140 8.70 28.55 -15.64
C GLU A 140 9.93 27.72 -16.06
N ASN A 141 11.12 28.28 -15.81
CA ASN A 141 12.38 27.55 -15.97
C ASN A 141 12.44 26.38 -14.97
N ILE A 142 13.16 25.33 -15.35
CA ILE A 142 13.44 24.20 -14.47
C ILE A 142 14.82 24.36 -13.83
N ASN A 143 14.95 24.01 -12.56
CA ASN A 143 16.24 24.06 -11.84
C ASN A 143 16.70 22.64 -11.49
N VAL A 144 17.86 22.21 -11.99
CA VAL A 144 18.46 20.90 -11.73
C VAL A 144 19.94 21.08 -11.45
N MET A 145 20.47 20.45 -10.39
CA MET A 145 21.89 20.58 -10.00
C MET A 145 22.37 22.02 -9.77
N GLY A 146 21.46 22.95 -9.43
CA GLY A 146 21.78 24.36 -9.23
C GLY A 146 21.80 25.21 -10.52
N GLU A 147 21.56 24.61 -11.68
CA GLU A 147 21.45 25.28 -12.98
C GLU A 147 19.98 25.51 -13.36
N SER A 148 19.66 26.66 -13.95
CA SER A 148 18.33 27.02 -14.43
C SER A 148 18.25 26.91 -15.95
N ASP A 149 17.23 26.23 -16.47
CA ASP A 149 17.08 25.91 -17.89
C ASP A 149 15.67 26.26 -18.42
N ASP A 150 15.58 26.79 -19.63
CA ASP A 150 14.36 27.27 -20.28
C ASP A 150 13.72 26.25 -21.25
N ILE A 151 14.19 25.00 -21.28
CA ILE A 151 13.60 23.93 -22.09
C ILE A 151 12.07 23.79 -21.93
N PRO A 152 11.44 23.98 -20.75
CA PRO A 152 9.98 23.93 -20.65
C PRO A 152 9.29 24.99 -21.53
N ILE A 153 9.90 26.18 -21.67
CA ILE A 153 9.40 27.28 -22.50
C ILE A 153 9.56 26.96 -23.98
N LYS A 154 10.72 26.41 -24.38
CA LYS A 154 11.02 26.02 -25.77
C LYS A 154 10.06 24.93 -26.25
N VAL A 155 9.84 23.90 -25.44
CA VAL A 155 8.86 22.82 -25.73
C VAL A 155 7.47 23.39 -25.90
N HIS A 156 7.02 24.24 -24.97
CA HIS A 156 5.70 24.84 -25.04
C HIS A 156 5.52 25.67 -26.31
N SER A 157 6.51 26.49 -26.65
CA SER A 157 6.49 27.31 -27.87
C SER A 157 6.41 26.45 -29.13
N LYS A 158 7.16 25.34 -29.19
CA LYS A 158 7.11 24.41 -30.33
C LYS A 158 5.76 23.72 -30.49
N ILE A 159 5.12 23.37 -29.37
CA ILE A 159 3.76 22.81 -29.39
C ILE A 159 2.77 23.86 -29.88
N LEU A 160 2.89 25.12 -29.44
CA LEU A 160 2.04 26.23 -29.93
C LEU A 160 2.19 26.46 -31.44
N GLU A 161 3.43 26.43 -31.96
CA GLU A 161 3.68 26.49 -33.40
C GLU A 161 3.04 25.32 -34.15
N PHE A 162 3.17 24.10 -33.62
CA PHE A 162 2.58 22.91 -34.20
C PHE A 162 1.06 22.99 -34.27
N ILE A 163 0.39 23.29 -33.15
CA ILE A 163 -1.07 23.37 -33.12
C ILE A 163 -1.57 24.51 -34.01
N ALA A 164 -0.86 25.63 -34.12
CA ALA A 164 -1.25 26.73 -35.02
C ALA A 164 -1.24 26.31 -36.50
N ARG A 165 -0.28 25.47 -36.92
CA ARG A 165 -0.26 24.89 -38.27
C ARG A 165 -1.37 23.86 -38.49
N GLU A 166 -1.61 22.99 -37.52
CA GLU A 166 -2.71 22.00 -37.60
C GLU A 166 -4.08 22.66 -37.64
N ASP A 167 -4.24 23.77 -36.91
CA ASP A 167 -5.45 24.57 -36.82
C ASP A 167 -5.71 25.35 -38.13
N ALA A 168 -4.66 25.66 -38.90
CA ALA A 168 -4.78 26.31 -40.22
C ALA A 168 -5.22 25.36 -41.35
N LYS A 169 -5.27 24.04 -41.12
CA LYS A 169 -5.75 23.07 -42.11
C LYS A 169 -7.26 23.16 -42.32
N GLU A 170 -7.71 22.79 -43.53
CA GLU A 170 -9.14 22.71 -43.87
C GLU A 170 -9.92 21.83 -42.88
N GLY A 171 -11.22 22.11 -42.74
CA GLY A 171 -12.09 21.39 -41.80
C GLY A 171 -11.89 21.77 -40.33
N LYS A 172 -11.17 22.86 -40.02
CA LYS A 172 -11.02 23.40 -38.64
C LYS A 172 -12.36 23.47 -37.89
N ALA A 173 -13.33 24.21 -38.43
CA ALA A 173 -14.61 24.44 -37.75
C ALA A 173 -15.39 23.13 -37.49
N GLU A 174 -15.26 22.14 -38.36
CA GLU A 174 -15.85 20.81 -38.16
C GLU A 174 -15.14 20.05 -37.03
N ARG A 175 -13.80 20.06 -37.00
CA ARG A 175 -12.99 19.42 -35.96
C ARG A 175 -13.21 20.07 -34.59
N GLU A 176 -13.35 21.39 -34.53
CA GLU A 176 -13.63 22.12 -33.28
C GLU A 176 -14.96 21.70 -32.65
N LYS A 177 -16.00 21.49 -33.47
CA LYS A 177 -17.31 21.01 -32.96
C LYS A 177 -17.21 19.66 -32.25
N LYS A 178 -16.24 18.82 -32.64
CA LYS A 178 -16.04 17.46 -32.10
C LYS A 178 -15.14 17.41 -30.87
N ASN A 179 -14.56 18.54 -30.44
CA ASN A 179 -13.60 18.60 -29.34
C ASN A 179 -14.12 18.01 -28.02
N GLU A 180 -15.35 18.35 -27.62
CA GLU A 180 -15.94 17.86 -26.36
C GLU A 180 -16.20 16.34 -26.39
N LEU A 181 -16.51 15.79 -27.57
CA LEU A 181 -16.67 14.35 -27.75
C LEU A 181 -15.34 13.61 -27.65
N ALA A 182 -14.29 14.13 -28.29
CA ALA A 182 -12.92 13.59 -28.18
C ALA A 182 -12.45 13.63 -26.72
N LYS A 183 -12.67 14.75 -26.02
CA LYS A 183 -12.36 14.89 -24.59
C LYS A 183 -13.11 13.89 -23.71
N SER A 184 -14.37 13.62 -24.01
CA SER A 184 -15.17 12.62 -23.30
C SER A 184 -14.66 11.19 -23.54
N LEU A 185 -14.35 10.84 -24.79
CA LEU A 185 -13.75 9.54 -25.14
C LEU A 185 -12.39 9.35 -24.48
N TYR A 186 -11.56 10.39 -24.46
CA TYR A 186 -10.28 10.42 -23.77
C TYR A 186 -10.44 10.15 -22.27
N LYS A 187 -11.35 10.88 -21.62
CA LYS A 187 -11.63 10.75 -20.18
C LYS A 187 -12.01 9.32 -19.79
N TYR A 188 -12.79 8.65 -20.62
CA TYR A 188 -13.33 7.31 -20.31
C TYR A 188 -12.53 6.15 -20.91
N ARG A 189 -11.44 6.42 -21.64
CA ARG A 189 -10.66 5.41 -22.36
C ARG A 189 -10.07 4.30 -21.49
N TYR A 190 -9.80 4.57 -20.21
CA TYR A 190 -9.20 3.61 -19.29
C TYR A 190 -9.99 2.27 -19.28
N ARG A 191 -11.31 2.33 -19.07
CA ARG A 191 -12.13 1.11 -19.01
C ARG A 191 -12.25 0.41 -20.36
N TYR A 192 -12.11 1.15 -21.46
CA TYR A 192 -12.12 0.60 -22.81
C TYR A 192 -10.84 -0.19 -23.13
N VAL A 193 -9.69 0.31 -22.68
CA VAL A 193 -8.38 -0.33 -22.86
C VAL A 193 -8.23 -1.54 -21.92
N TYR A 194 -8.63 -1.39 -20.66
CA TYR A 194 -8.54 -2.45 -19.65
C TYR A 194 -9.78 -3.36 -19.58
N LYS A 195 -10.58 -3.43 -20.65
CA LYS A 195 -11.81 -4.25 -20.71
C LYS A 195 -11.61 -5.74 -20.40
N ASN A 196 -10.42 -6.28 -20.63
CA ASN A 196 -10.11 -7.70 -20.43
C ASN A 196 -9.69 -8.06 -18.99
N THR A 197 -9.70 -7.10 -18.06
CA THR A 197 -9.25 -7.32 -16.67
C THR A 197 -10.23 -8.12 -15.80
N GLN A 198 -11.44 -8.41 -16.29
CA GLN A 198 -12.51 -9.14 -15.57
C GLN A 198 -12.92 -8.53 -14.21
N ILE A 199 -12.44 -7.34 -13.86
CA ILE A 199 -12.81 -6.62 -12.62
C ILE A 199 -14.16 -5.89 -12.71
N TRP A 200 -14.77 -5.86 -13.89
CA TRP A 200 -16.06 -5.21 -14.15
C TRP A 200 -17.12 -6.24 -14.47
N ASP A 201 -18.36 -5.95 -14.09
CA ASP A 201 -19.52 -6.74 -14.50
C ASP A 201 -19.63 -6.75 -16.03
N ALA A 202 -19.74 -7.94 -16.61
CA ALA A 202 -19.69 -8.12 -18.06
C ALA A 202 -20.85 -7.42 -18.78
N ALA A 203 -22.05 -7.42 -18.19
CA ALA A 203 -23.23 -6.83 -18.82
C ALA A 203 -23.11 -5.30 -18.90
N THR A 204 -22.79 -4.64 -17.79
CA THR A 204 -22.65 -3.18 -17.75
C THR A 204 -21.39 -2.70 -18.48
N LEU A 205 -20.30 -3.47 -18.47
CA LEU A 205 -19.13 -3.18 -19.28
C LEU A 205 -19.47 -3.22 -20.77
N ASN A 206 -20.17 -4.24 -21.25
CA ASN A 206 -20.55 -4.36 -22.66
C ASN A 206 -21.42 -3.18 -23.13
N GLN A 207 -22.35 -2.71 -22.30
CA GLN A 207 -23.15 -1.52 -22.61
C GLN A 207 -22.28 -0.25 -22.75
N PHE A 208 -21.28 -0.09 -21.89
CA PHE A 208 -20.32 1.00 -22.03
C PHE A 208 -19.47 0.85 -23.28
N LEU A 209 -18.96 -0.35 -23.58
CA LEU A 209 -18.13 -0.58 -24.77
C LEU A 209 -18.92 -0.29 -26.06
N GLU A 210 -20.20 -0.65 -26.10
CA GLU A 210 -21.10 -0.31 -27.20
C GLU A 210 -21.27 1.21 -27.33
N SER A 211 -21.57 1.91 -26.23
CA SER A 211 -21.70 3.37 -26.19
C SER A 211 -20.40 4.08 -26.61
N TYR A 212 -19.25 3.60 -26.13
CA TYR A 212 -17.92 4.09 -26.48
C TYR A 212 -17.65 3.94 -27.98
N ASN A 213 -17.94 2.77 -28.55
CA ASN A 213 -17.79 2.52 -29.98
C ASN A 213 -18.75 3.40 -30.83
N LYS A 214 -19.99 3.63 -30.37
CA LYS A 214 -20.93 4.56 -31.04
C LYS A 214 -20.44 6.00 -31.00
N ALA A 215 -19.94 6.46 -29.86
CA ALA A 215 -19.35 7.78 -29.70
C ALA A 215 -18.12 7.96 -30.61
N ARG A 216 -17.25 6.95 -30.69
CA ARG A 216 -16.13 6.91 -31.64
C ARG A 216 -16.60 6.97 -33.10
N GLY A 217 -17.66 6.26 -33.47
CA GLY A 217 -18.24 6.34 -34.81
C GLY A 217 -18.79 7.73 -35.17
N VAL A 218 -19.38 8.45 -34.21
CA VAL A 218 -19.82 9.85 -34.43
C VAL A 218 -18.63 10.79 -34.55
N LEU A 219 -17.54 10.54 -33.81
CA LEU A 219 -16.30 11.30 -33.96
C LEU A 219 -15.73 11.16 -35.38
N GLU A 220 -15.77 9.97 -35.97
CA GLU A 220 -15.30 9.67 -37.34
C GLU A 220 -16.22 10.18 -38.46
N LYS A 221 -17.51 10.38 -38.17
CA LYS A 221 -18.51 10.83 -39.16
C LYS A 221 -18.18 12.22 -39.70
N SER A 222 -18.32 12.45 -41.00
CA SER A 222 -18.26 13.80 -41.59
C SER A 222 -19.50 14.61 -41.21
N ASN A 223 -19.31 15.82 -40.66
CA ASN A 223 -20.36 16.76 -40.25
C ASN A 223 -21.48 16.14 -39.37
N PRO A 224 -21.17 15.58 -38.18
CA PRO A 224 -22.20 15.18 -37.24
C PRO A 224 -22.98 16.41 -36.75
N SER A 225 -24.27 16.23 -36.46
CA SER A 225 -25.07 17.29 -35.86
C SER A 225 -24.68 17.54 -34.40
N ASP A 226 -24.88 18.77 -33.92
CA ASP A 226 -24.60 19.11 -32.52
C ASP A 226 -25.44 18.26 -31.54
N GLU A 227 -26.63 17.84 -31.97
CA GLU A 227 -27.49 16.95 -31.19
C GLU A 227 -26.91 15.54 -31.09
N GLU A 228 -26.42 14.96 -32.19
CA GLU A 228 -25.74 13.66 -32.17
C GLU A 228 -24.50 13.67 -31.26
N ILE A 229 -23.72 14.76 -31.27
CA ILE A 229 -22.56 14.94 -30.38
C ILE A 229 -23.00 14.96 -28.92
N ARG A 230 -23.99 15.81 -28.58
CA ARG A 230 -24.50 15.93 -27.20
C ARG A 230 -25.09 14.62 -26.69
N GLU A 231 -25.88 13.93 -27.51
CA GLU A 231 -26.48 12.63 -27.18
C GLU A 231 -25.38 11.61 -26.84
N ARG A 232 -24.32 11.51 -27.66
CA ARG A 232 -23.24 10.55 -27.42
C ARG A 232 -22.40 10.87 -26.21
N ILE A 233 -22.13 12.15 -25.94
CA ILE A 233 -21.43 12.56 -24.70
C ILE A 233 -22.27 12.16 -23.47
N SER A 234 -23.57 12.45 -23.51
CA SER A 234 -24.50 12.13 -22.42
C SER A 234 -24.61 10.61 -22.20
N ASP A 235 -24.86 9.84 -23.26
CA ASP A 235 -24.96 8.38 -23.20
C ASP A 235 -23.66 7.77 -22.68
N LEU A 236 -22.50 8.21 -23.19
CA LEU A 236 -21.20 7.72 -22.73
C LEU A 236 -20.98 7.97 -21.24
N ALA A 237 -21.32 9.18 -20.76
CA ALA A 237 -21.22 9.51 -19.34
C ALA A 237 -22.18 8.69 -18.47
N ILE A 238 -23.40 8.44 -18.94
CA ILE A 238 -24.40 7.62 -18.25
C ILE A 238 -23.92 6.16 -18.17
N LYS A 239 -23.51 5.58 -19.30
CA LYS A 239 -23.03 4.18 -19.36
C LYS A 239 -21.75 3.99 -18.57
N TYR A 240 -20.83 4.94 -18.61
CA TYR A 240 -19.63 4.90 -17.77
C TYR A 240 -20.00 4.87 -16.28
N LYS A 241 -20.91 5.75 -15.82
CA LYS A 241 -21.38 5.76 -14.43
C LYS A 241 -22.14 4.48 -14.04
N ALA A 242 -22.77 3.81 -14.99
CA ALA A 242 -23.53 2.59 -14.78
C ALA A 242 -22.67 1.31 -14.71
N ILE A 243 -21.39 1.36 -15.07
CA ILE A 243 -20.50 0.20 -14.96
C ILE A 243 -20.42 -0.22 -13.49
N LYS A 244 -20.78 -1.48 -13.25
CA LYS A 244 -20.63 -2.11 -11.96
C LYS A 244 -19.32 -2.87 -11.92
N ALA A 245 -18.74 -2.98 -10.73
CA ALA A 245 -17.64 -3.90 -10.54
C ALA A 245 -18.14 -5.35 -10.61
N ALA A 246 -17.25 -6.26 -10.98
CA ALA A 246 -17.57 -7.68 -10.98
C ALA A 246 -17.89 -8.13 -9.54
N PRO A 247 -18.90 -9.01 -9.35
CA PRO A 247 -19.08 -9.66 -8.07
C PRO A 247 -17.83 -10.48 -7.74
N PHE A 248 -17.55 -10.62 -6.45
CA PHE A 248 -16.43 -11.41 -5.96
C PHE A 248 -16.92 -12.60 -5.15
N SER A 249 -16.03 -13.58 -5.01
CA SER A 249 -16.20 -14.78 -4.21
C SER A 249 -15.42 -14.60 -2.90
N GLU A 250 -15.94 -15.14 -1.80
CA GLU A 250 -15.34 -15.00 -0.46
C GLU A 250 -14.50 -16.23 -0.09
N GLU A 251 -14.53 -17.28 -0.91
CA GLU A 251 -13.96 -18.59 -0.62
C GLU A 251 -12.46 -18.49 -0.37
N LYS A 252 -11.73 -17.78 -1.25
CA LYS A 252 -10.28 -17.58 -1.10
C LYS A 252 -9.97 -16.69 0.10
N TYR A 253 -10.67 -15.59 0.29
CA TYR A 253 -10.53 -14.74 1.48
C TYR A 253 -10.74 -15.52 2.79
N LYS A 254 -11.83 -16.30 2.89
CA LYS A 254 -12.13 -17.13 4.08
C LYS A 254 -11.05 -18.17 4.36
N GLU A 255 -10.51 -18.80 3.31
CA GLU A 255 -9.41 -19.75 3.47
C GLU A 255 -8.12 -19.07 3.93
N LEU A 256 -7.79 -17.88 3.41
CA LEU A 256 -6.64 -17.10 3.89
C LEU A 256 -6.81 -16.65 5.35
N VAL A 257 -8.00 -16.22 5.74
CA VAL A 257 -8.33 -15.88 7.13
C VAL A 257 -8.14 -17.09 8.04
N ARG A 258 -8.69 -18.24 7.66
CA ARG A 258 -8.55 -19.50 8.40
C ARG A 258 -7.08 -19.89 8.58
N GLN A 259 -6.29 -19.80 7.52
CA GLN A 259 -4.85 -20.06 7.58
C GLN A 259 -4.15 -19.08 8.52
N ALA A 260 -4.45 -17.77 8.44
CA ALA A 260 -3.85 -16.76 9.31
C ALA A 260 -4.16 -17.02 10.79
N GLU A 261 -5.41 -17.36 11.13
CA GLU A 261 -5.82 -17.73 12.48
C GLU A 261 -5.10 -18.98 12.99
N GLU A 262 -4.97 -20.02 12.15
CA GLU A 262 -4.23 -21.24 12.47
C GLU A 262 -2.76 -20.93 12.80
N LYS A 263 -2.12 -20.06 12.01
CA LYS A 263 -0.73 -19.63 12.23
C LYS A 263 -0.57 -18.80 13.50
N ILE A 264 -1.51 -17.90 13.79
CA ILE A 264 -1.53 -17.09 15.02
C ILE A 264 -1.74 -17.97 16.26
N ASN A 265 -2.62 -18.98 16.18
CA ASN A 265 -2.83 -19.93 17.28
C ASN A 265 -1.57 -20.77 17.56
N ASN A 266 -0.75 -21.02 16.55
CA ASN A 266 0.56 -21.65 16.68
C ASN A 266 1.71 -20.63 16.72
N LYS A 267 1.49 -19.44 17.32
CA LYS A 267 2.47 -18.34 17.38
C LYS A 267 3.84 -18.75 17.92
N ASP A 268 3.90 -19.72 18.83
CA ASP A 268 5.15 -20.16 19.46
C ASP A 268 6.10 -20.84 18.48
N HIS A 269 5.64 -21.26 17.30
CA HIS A 269 6.47 -21.80 16.24
C HIS A 269 7.17 -20.72 15.39
N TYR A 270 6.69 -19.48 15.44
CA TYR A 270 7.14 -18.37 14.59
C TYR A 270 7.86 -17.28 15.39
N THR A 271 8.49 -16.34 14.68
CA THR A 271 9.07 -15.14 15.30
C THR A 271 7.96 -14.16 15.72
N LEU A 272 8.20 -13.42 16.79
CA LEU A 272 7.23 -12.47 17.36
C LEU A 272 6.88 -11.37 16.36
N SER A 273 7.86 -10.84 15.62
CA SER A 273 7.65 -9.74 14.68
C SER A 273 6.77 -10.12 13.49
N THR A 274 6.94 -11.32 12.94
CA THR A 274 6.16 -11.78 11.79
C THR A 274 4.74 -12.16 12.19
N ILE A 275 4.55 -12.72 13.39
CA ILE A 275 3.22 -12.95 13.96
C ILE A 275 2.51 -11.63 14.29
N ALA A 276 3.20 -10.66 14.89
CA ALA A 276 2.61 -9.36 15.20
C ALA A 276 2.15 -8.64 13.91
N GLU A 277 2.92 -8.72 12.83
CA GLU A 277 2.53 -8.20 11.52
C GLU A 277 1.33 -8.95 10.94
N LEU A 278 1.30 -10.28 11.03
CA LEU A 278 0.14 -11.08 10.58
C LEU A 278 -1.12 -10.73 11.36
N GLN A 279 -1.03 -10.55 12.69
CA GLN A 279 -2.15 -10.12 13.54
C GLN A 279 -2.68 -8.75 13.13
N ARG A 280 -1.78 -7.78 12.90
CA ARG A 280 -2.14 -6.45 12.40
C ARG A 280 -2.86 -6.54 11.05
N VAL A 281 -2.27 -7.26 10.09
CA VAL A 281 -2.85 -7.39 8.74
C VAL A 281 -4.19 -8.10 8.78
N LEU A 282 -4.32 -9.19 9.54
CA LEU A 282 -5.57 -9.93 9.73
C LEU A 282 -6.67 -9.03 10.33
N SER A 283 -6.32 -8.24 11.36
CA SER A 283 -7.21 -7.26 11.98
C SER A 283 -7.71 -6.23 10.96
N GLU A 284 -6.80 -5.67 10.15
CA GLU A 284 -7.15 -4.68 9.14
C GLU A 284 -8.08 -5.25 8.06
N VAL A 285 -7.77 -6.43 7.51
CA VAL A 285 -8.60 -7.02 6.46
C VAL A 285 -9.98 -7.43 6.97
N LYS A 286 -10.08 -7.96 8.20
CA LYS A 286 -11.37 -8.23 8.85
C LYS A 286 -12.17 -6.96 9.07
N SER A 287 -11.54 -5.92 9.61
CA SER A 287 -12.21 -4.64 9.83
C SER A 287 -12.69 -4.00 8.52
N ASP A 288 -11.94 -4.09 7.43
CA ASP A 288 -12.34 -3.56 6.13
C ASP A 288 -13.49 -4.37 5.52
N TYR A 289 -13.48 -5.69 5.72
CA TYR A 289 -14.57 -6.58 5.31
C TYR A 289 -15.86 -6.31 6.11
N ASP A 290 -15.79 -6.29 7.44
CA ASP A 290 -16.94 -6.08 8.34
C ASP A 290 -17.56 -4.69 8.18
N ALA A 291 -16.74 -3.68 7.90
CA ALA A 291 -17.20 -2.31 7.60
C ALA A 291 -17.79 -2.16 6.18
N GLY A 292 -17.85 -3.23 5.38
CA GLY A 292 -18.37 -3.20 4.01
C GLY A 292 -17.55 -2.31 3.07
N LYS A 293 -16.25 -2.13 3.35
CA LYS A 293 -15.35 -1.36 2.47
C LYS A 293 -15.00 -2.16 1.21
N ILE A 294 -15.05 -3.49 1.27
CA ILE A 294 -14.84 -4.38 0.13
C ILE A 294 -16.16 -4.57 -0.63
N LYS A 295 -16.32 -3.80 -1.69
CA LYS A 295 -17.49 -3.79 -2.60
C LYS A 295 -17.18 -4.49 -3.91
N ASN A 296 -15.89 -4.71 -4.13
CA ASN A 296 -15.17 -5.08 -5.33
C ASN A 296 -14.51 -6.45 -5.49
N LEU A 297 -14.47 -7.06 -6.68
CA LEU A 297 -13.39 -8.02 -6.99
C LEU A 297 -12.00 -7.38 -6.92
N LEU A 298 -11.83 -6.12 -7.34
CA LEU A 298 -10.53 -5.45 -7.26
C LEU A 298 -10.12 -5.19 -5.80
N GLU A 299 -11.03 -4.67 -4.97
CA GLU A 299 -10.80 -4.50 -3.54
C GLU A 299 -10.54 -5.84 -2.84
N MET A 300 -11.31 -6.89 -3.19
CA MET A 300 -11.10 -8.24 -2.65
C MET A 300 -9.72 -8.78 -3.02
N ASN A 301 -9.31 -8.69 -4.28
CA ASN A 301 -7.98 -9.15 -4.72
C ASN A 301 -6.85 -8.43 -3.96
N LYS A 302 -6.98 -7.11 -3.71
CA LYS A 302 -6.00 -6.35 -2.91
C LYS A 302 -5.94 -6.85 -1.47
N THR A 303 -7.11 -7.11 -0.87
CA THR A 303 -7.22 -7.65 0.49
C THR A 303 -6.58 -9.04 0.59
N GLU A 304 -6.89 -9.93 -0.36
CA GLU A 304 -6.32 -11.28 -0.44
C GLU A 304 -4.81 -11.25 -0.64
N GLU A 305 -4.30 -10.42 -1.54
CA GLU A 305 -2.87 -10.27 -1.79
C GLU A 305 -2.14 -9.75 -0.55
N LYS A 306 -2.71 -8.76 0.14
CA LYS A 306 -2.15 -8.22 1.38
C LYS A 306 -2.05 -9.30 2.46
N LEU A 307 -3.08 -10.11 2.64
CA LEU A 307 -3.10 -11.19 3.64
C LEU A 307 -2.17 -12.35 3.24
N GLN A 308 -2.19 -12.78 1.98
CA GLN A 308 -1.28 -13.81 1.46
C GLN A 308 0.18 -13.40 1.65
N LYS A 309 0.52 -12.14 1.36
CA LYS A 309 1.88 -11.64 1.56
C LYS A 309 2.31 -11.71 3.02
N ALA A 310 1.42 -11.38 3.97
CA ALA A 310 1.72 -11.49 5.40
C ALA A 310 1.94 -12.95 5.83
N LEU A 311 1.17 -13.89 5.27
CA LEU A 311 1.36 -15.33 5.46
C LEU A 311 2.71 -15.81 4.91
N ASP A 312 3.07 -15.38 3.70
CA ASP A 312 4.33 -15.77 3.03
C ASP A 312 5.57 -15.18 3.72
N GLN A 313 5.40 -14.11 4.51
CA GLN A 313 6.46 -13.46 5.28
C GLN A 313 6.70 -14.07 6.67
N LEU A 314 5.91 -15.06 7.07
CA LEU A 314 6.13 -15.76 8.34
C LEU A 314 7.51 -16.42 8.37
N VAL A 315 8.18 -16.28 9.50
CA VAL A 315 9.48 -16.92 9.76
C VAL A 315 9.34 -17.81 10.97
N THR A 316 9.66 -19.09 10.81
CA THR A 316 9.69 -20.02 11.95
C THR A 316 10.87 -19.73 12.88
N LYS A 317 10.79 -20.11 14.15
CA LYS A 317 11.91 -20.01 15.09
C LYS A 317 13.13 -20.81 14.64
N GLU A 318 12.94 -21.87 13.86
CA GLU A 318 14.05 -22.67 13.31
C GLU A 318 14.71 -21.99 12.11
N GLU A 319 13.92 -21.43 11.17
CA GLU A 319 14.46 -20.61 10.09
C GLU A 319 15.17 -19.37 10.62
N SER A 320 14.65 -18.79 11.70
CA SER A 320 15.22 -17.60 12.30
C SER A 320 16.67 -17.82 12.73
N LYS A 321 17.04 -19.00 13.23
CA LYS A 321 18.43 -19.36 13.62
C LYS A 321 19.44 -19.21 12.49
N ARG A 322 18.99 -19.30 11.24
CA ARG A 322 19.79 -19.11 10.02
C ARG A 322 19.64 -17.72 9.42
N ARG A 323 18.80 -16.87 10.01
CA ARG A 323 18.55 -15.49 9.61
C ARG A 323 19.20 -14.51 10.59
N PHE A 324 19.85 -13.51 10.03
CA PHE A 324 20.71 -12.58 10.74
C PHE A 324 20.47 -11.17 10.23
N THR A 325 20.34 -10.20 11.12
CA THR A 325 20.43 -8.80 10.74
C THR A 325 21.87 -8.36 10.97
N ILE A 326 22.55 -7.99 9.88
CA ILE A 326 23.90 -7.42 9.93
C ILE A 326 23.85 -5.98 9.42
N ASN A 327 24.74 -5.13 9.91
CA ASN A 327 24.89 -3.79 9.38
C ASN A 327 25.76 -3.83 8.12
N GLY A 328 25.49 -2.92 7.20
CA GLY A 328 26.39 -2.64 6.10
C GLY A 328 26.31 -1.19 5.64
N GLU A 329 27.28 -0.83 4.83
CA GLU A 329 27.36 0.48 4.19
C GLU A 329 27.84 0.31 2.74
N ILE A 330 27.46 1.26 1.89
CA ILE A 330 27.90 1.32 0.51
C ILE A 330 29.02 2.36 0.41
N LEU A 331 30.18 1.91 -0.04
CA LEU A 331 31.38 2.73 -0.22
C LEU A 331 31.62 3.01 -1.70
N GLN A 332 32.32 4.11 -1.97
CA GLN A 332 32.69 4.48 -3.32
C GLN A 332 33.73 3.49 -3.89
N TYR A 333 33.48 3.02 -5.11
CA TYR A 333 34.43 2.17 -5.83
C TYR A 333 35.72 2.95 -6.12
N GLY A 334 36.90 2.36 -5.84
CA GLY A 334 38.20 2.99 -6.02
C GLY A 334 38.65 3.95 -4.90
N ASN A 335 37.74 4.43 -4.05
CA ASN A 335 38.05 5.18 -2.83
C ASN A 335 37.13 4.76 -1.67
N GLU A 336 37.41 3.60 -1.09
CA GLU A 336 36.59 2.99 -0.04
C GLU A 336 36.64 3.74 1.32
N LYS A 337 37.28 4.90 1.40
CA LYS A 337 37.21 5.79 2.57
C LYS A 337 35.96 6.67 2.56
N GLU A 338 35.31 6.80 1.41
CA GLU A 338 34.14 7.66 1.21
C GLU A 338 32.87 6.82 0.97
N LYS A 339 31.74 7.33 1.47
CA LYS A 339 30.43 6.70 1.27
C LYS A 339 29.93 6.98 -0.14
N SER A 340 29.38 5.96 -0.79
CA SER A 340 28.69 6.14 -2.06
C SER A 340 27.42 6.97 -1.88
N MET A 341 27.01 7.68 -2.94
CA MET A 341 25.72 8.40 -2.96
C MET A 341 24.54 7.48 -2.65
N ALA A 342 24.59 6.22 -3.08
CA ALA A 342 23.54 5.24 -2.80
C ALA A 342 23.38 4.92 -1.31
N ASN A 343 24.42 5.14 -0.49
CA ASN A 343 24.40 4.82 0.93
C ASN A 343 23.34 5.61 1.71
N GLN A 344 23.07 6.85 1.32
CA GLN A 344 22.06 7.68 2.01
C GLN A 344 20.62 7.16 1.80
N PHE A 345 20.42 6.33 0.77
CA PHE A 345 19.13 5.76 0.40
C PHE A 345 18.99 4.30 0.83
N MET A 346 20.10 3.62 1.16
CA MET A 346 20.10 2.25 1.65
C MET A 346 19.69 2.19 3.13
N ASN A 347 18.88 1.19 3.49
CA ASN A 347 18.73 0.79 4.88
C ASN A 347 20.03 0.09 5.35
N PRO A 348 20.74 0.61 6.37
CA PRO A 348 21.98 0.00 6.86
C PRO A 348 21.78 -1.40 7.44
N SER A 349 20.56 -1.77 7.86
CA SER A 349 20.25 -3.11 8.32
C SER A 349 19.94 -4.06 7.16
N ILE A 350 20.78 -5.08 7.00
CA ILE A 350 20.77 -6.07 5.92
C ILE A 350 20.34 -7.41 6.49
N LEU A 351 19.40 -8.09 5.83
CA LEU A 351 19.06 -9.47 6.17
C LEU A 351 20.05 -10.42 5.51
N LEU A 352 20.78 -11.20 6.30
CA LEU A 352 21.60 -12.33 5.89
C LEU A 352 20.86 -13.64 6.23
N ILE A 353 20.71 -14.55 5.26
CA ILE A 353 20.19 -15.90 5.44
C ILE A 353 21.26 -16.91 5.05
N GLU A 354 21.67 -17.76 5.99
CA GLU A 354 22.69 -18.78 5.79
C GLU A 354 22.05 -20.12 5.45
N GLU A 355 22.19 -20.53 4.20
CA GLU A 355 21.77 -21.84 3.73
C GLU A 355 22.95 -22.83 3.74
N ALA A 356 22.67 -24.09 3.44
CA ALA A 356 23.70 -25.15 3.43
C ALA A 356 24.89 -24.80 2.52
N ASN A 357 24.61 -24.23 1.33
CA ASN A 357 25.61 -24.00 0.28
C ASN A 357 25.74 -22.53 -0.15
N SER A 358 24.97 -21.61 0.42
CA SER A 358 24.92 -20.20 -0.01
C SER A 358 24.54 -19.26 1.12
N ASN A 359 24.98 -18.01 1.00
CA ASN A 359 24.50 -16.90 1.82
C ASN A 359 23.60 -16.00 0.97
N ILE A 360 22.42 -15.67 1.49
CA ILE A 360 21.46 -14.78 0.85
C ILE A 360 21.48 -13.44 1.57
N TYR A 361 21.62 -12.34 0.84
CA TYR A 361 21.58 -10.99 1.39
C TYR A 361 20.38 -10.24 0.83
N GLU A 362 19.57 -9.61 1.68
CA GLU A 362 18.50 -8.70 1.26
C GLU A 362 18.80 -7.26 1.65
N LEU A 363 18.87 -6.40 0.63
CA LEU A 363 19.21 -4.98 0.75
C LEU A 363 17.99 -4.15 0.39
N SER A 364 17.65 -3.17 1.22
CA SER A 364 16.50 -2.29 0.98
C SER A 364 16.94 -0.86 0.68
N PHE A 365 16.34 -0.25 -0.33
CA PHE A 365 16.59 1.12 -0.76
C PHE A 365 15.30 1.93 -0.76
N LYS A 366 15.33 3.13 -0.18
CA LYS A 366 14.22 4.09 -0.24
C LYS A 366 14.40 5.03 -1.42
N LYS A 367 13.30 5.40 -2.07
CA LYS A 367 13.26 6.53 -2.99
C LYS A 367 13.70 7.80 -2.26
N GLY A 368 14.47 8.65 -2.92
CA GLY A 368 14.94 9.89 -2.33
C GLY A 368 15.20 10.96 -3.37
N SER A 369 15.44 12.18 -2.89
CA SER A 369 15.79 13.32 -3.73
C SER A 369 17.13 13.91 -3.32
N TYR A 370 17.96 14.26 -4.30
CA TYR A 370 19.25 14.90 -4.10
C TYR A 370 19.46 15.97 -5.16
N LEU A 371 19.73 17.22 -4.74
CA LEU A 371 19.97 18.38 -5.62
C LEU A 371 18.92 18.58 -6.72
N GLY A 372 17.64 18.35 -6.39
CA GLY A 372 16.51 18.53 -7.31
C GLY A 372 16.21 17.32 -8.20
N ILE A 373 16.95 16.21 -8.06
CA ILE A 373 16.72 14.96 -8.78
C ILE A 373 16.11 13.96 -7.82
N THR A 374 14.92 13.46 -8.16
CA THR A 374 14.32 12.33 -7.44
C THR A 374 14.72 11.04 -8.15
N ALA A 375 15.33 10.11 -7.43
CA ALA A 375 15.77 8.83 -7.97
C ALA A 375 15.43 7.68 -7.03
N GLU A 376 15.27 6.50 -7.63
CA GLU A 376 15.13 5.24 -6.92
C GLU A 376 16.05 4.20 -7.55
N VAL A 377 16.53 3.25 -6.73
CA VAL A 377 17.31 2.12 -7.23
C VAL A 377 16.35 1.13 -7.88
N GLU A 378 16.44 1.02 -9.20
CA GLU A 378 15.60 0.17 -10.05
C GLU A 378 16.14 -1.24 -10.18
N GLY A 379 17.46 -1.40 -10.03
CA GLY A 379 18.10 -2.70 -10.11
C GLY A 379 19.41 -2.73 -9.35
N LEU A 380 19.88 -3.93 -9.06
CA LEU A 380 21.14 -4.15 -8.38
C LEU A 380 21.85 -5.33 -9.03
N LYS A 381 23.12 -5.17 -9.37
CA LYS A 381 24.01 -6.26 -9.76
C LYS A 381 25.03 -6.51 -8.65
N TYR A 382 25.50 -7.74 -8.56
CA TYR A 382 26.54 -8.12 -7.62
C TYR A 382 27.53 -9.09 -8.27
N ASN A 383 28.80 -8.97 -7.89
CA ASN A 383 29.85 -9.86 -8.37
C ASN A 383 29.90 -11.11 -7.50
N ARG A 384 29.58 -12.27 -8.08
CA ARG A 384 29.45 -13.53 -7.34
C ARG A 384 30.80 -14.20 -7.09
N GLU A 385 31.65 -14.28 -8.11
CA GLU A 385 33.02 -14.80 -8.09
C GLU A 385 33.78 -14.21 -9.30
N ASN A 386 34.97 -13.63 -9.10
CA ASN A 386 35.92 -13.25 -10.17
C ASN A 386 35.30 -12.61 -11.44
N GLU A 387 34.57 -11.50 -11.27
CA GLU A 387 33.97 -10.69 -12.36
C GLU A 387 32.69 -11.28 -12.99
N ASN A 388 32.11 -12.33 -12.40
CA ASN A 388 30.79 -12.82 -12.77
C ASN A 388 29.68 -11.97 -12.14
N TRP A 389 29.19 -10.98 -12.88
CA TRP A 389 28.08 -10.12 -12.49
C TRP A 389 26.72 -10.82 -12.63
N GLN A 390 25.95 -10.85 -11.55
CA GLN A 390 24.57 -11.35 -11.54
C GLN A 390 23.59 -10.26 -11.16
N ASP A 391 22.41 -10.26 -11.77
CA ASP A 391 21.31 -9.40 -11.36
C ASP A 391 20.67 -9.95 -10.07
N ALA A 392 20.49 -9.08 -9.07
CA ALA A 392 19.79 -9.38 -7.85
C ALA A 392 18.27 -9.51 -8.13
N SER A 393 17.62 -10.42 -7.43
CA SER A 393 16.17 -10.61 -7.55
C SER A 393 15.43 -9.53 -6.76
N LEU A 394 14.43 -8.89 -7.36
CA LEU A 394 13.55 -7.98 -6.64
C LEU A 394 12.58 -8.79 -5.76
N VAL A 395 12.58 -8.56 -4.45
CA VAL A 395 11.75 -9.27 -3.47
C VAL A 395 10.51 -8.46 -3.10
N ASN A 396 10.65 -7.13 -3.04
CA ASN A 396 9.60 -6.25 -2.54
C ASN A 396 9.73 -4.84 -3.13
N SER A 397 8.60 -4.18 -3.42
CA SER A 397 8.52 -2.77 -3.86
C SER A 397 7.34 -2.04 -3.20
N HIS A 398 7.43 -1.74 -1.90
CA HIS A 398 6.32 -1.14 -1.13
C HIS A 398 6.77 0.11 -0.37
N ASN A 399 5.87 1.08 -0.17
CA ASN A 399 6.11 2.33 0.56
C ASN A 399 7.41 3.02 0.10
N ASP A 400 7.55 3.20 -1.22
CA ASP A 400 8.73 3.80 -1.84
C ASP A 400 10.06 3.10 -1.49
N THR A 401 10.00 1.83 -1.07
CA THR A 401 11.16 1.01 -0.70
C THR A 401 11.24 -0.23 -1.59
N LYS A 402 12.40 -0.44 -2.23
CA LYS A 402 12.71 -1.62 -3.02
C LYS A 402 13.72 -2.51 -2.29
N THR A 403 13.42 -3.80 -2.17
CA THR A 403 14.30 -4.80 -1.54
C THR A 403 14.83 -5.77 -2.58
N PHE A 404 16.15 -5.88 -2.69
CA PHE A 404 16.86 -6.75 -3.63
C PHE A 404 17.55 -7.89 -2.89
N ARG A 405 17.49 -9.11 -3.46
CA ARG A 405 18.09 -10.33 -2.94
C ARG A 405 19.28 -10.76 -3.77
N LEU A 406 20.41 -10.94 -3.10
CA LEU A 406 21.67 -11.43 -3.65
C LEU A 406 21.90 -12.84 -3.11
N ILE A 407 22.32 -13.77 -3.98
CA ILE A 407 22.67 -15.14 -3.59
C ILE A 407 24.17 -15.35 -3.85
N MET A 408 24.93 -15.48 -2.78
CA MET A 408 26.38 -15.67 -2.79
C MET A 408 26.75 -17.11 -2.41
N PRO A 409 27.87 -17.65 -2.93
CA PRO A 409 28.48 -18.84 -2.38
C PRO A 409 28.72 -18.68 -0.87
N LYS A 410 28.69 -19.79 -0.14
CA LYS A 410 28.94 -19.76 1.30
C LYS A 410 30.43 -19.46 1.56
N SER A 411 30.70 -18.24 2.01
CA SER A 411 32.04 -17.77 2.37
C SER A 411 31.94 -16.52 3.24
N ASP A 412 32.95 -16.29 4.09
CA ASP A 412 33.06 -15.09 4.91
C ASP A 412 33.50 -13.90 4.04
N ILE A 413 32.53 -13.28 3.39
CA ILE A 413 32.76 -12.12 2.52
C ILE A 413 32.45 -10.86 3.32
N GLU A 414 33.47 -10.03 3.54
CA GLU A 414 33.30 -8.71 4.15
C GLU A 414 32.92 -7.63 3.13
N LYS A 415 33.20 -7.87 1.85
CA LYS A 415 32.98 -6.89 0.77
C LYS A 415 32.40 -7.54 -0.48
N ILE A 416 31.30 -7.00 -0.96
CA ILE A 416 30.65 -7.42 -2.20
C ILE A 416 30.72 -6.25 -3.18
N HIS A 417 31.32 -6.46 -4.35
CA HIS A 417 31.25 -5.47 -5.41
C HIS A 417 29.83 -5.49 -5.98
N ILE A 418 29.20 -4.32 -6.02
CA ILE A 418 27.83 -4.14 -6.49
C ILE A 418 27.77 -3.06 -7.56
N LYS A 419 26.73 -3.11 -8.40
CA LYS A 419 26.34 -1.98 -9.24
C LYS A 419 24.90 -1.63 -8.96
N THR A 420 24.67 -0.41 -8.51
CA THR A 420 23.31 0.12 -8.41
C THR A 420 22.88 0.62 -9.79
N LYS A 421 21.65 0.28 -10.19
CA LYS A 421 21.01 0.77 -11.40
C LYS A 421 19.93 1.77 -11.01
N ALA A 422 20.03 2.99 -11.50
CA ALA A 422 19.03 4.03 -11.25
C ALA A 422 18.89 4.95 -12.46
N HIS A 423 17.74 5.61 -12.57
CA HIS A 423 17.57 6.73 -13.48
C HIS A 423 18.27 7.96 -12.90
N MET A 424 19.52 8.17 -13.31
CA MET A 424 20.32 9.34 -12.92
C MET A 424 20.08 10.49 -13.90
N GLY A 425 18.81 10.75 -14.22
CA GLY A 425 18.43 11.75 -15.20
C GLY A 425 18.67 11.39 -16.67
N GLY A 426 18.80 10.10 -17.03
CA GLY A 426 18.69 9.61 -18.40
C GLY A 426 17.59 8.53 -18.51
N PRO A 427 17.10 8.19 -19.72
CA PRO A 427 16.06 7.17 -19.89
C PRO A 427 16.63 5.76 -19.77
N GLY A 428 17.94 5.60 -19.88
CA GLY A 428 18.64 4.38 -19.54
C GLY A 428 18.92 4.28 -18.04
N LEU A 429 18.95 3.05 -17.54
CA LEU A 429 19.47 2.77 -16.20
C LEU A 429 20.98 2.99 -16.19
N ALA A 430 21.43 3.99 -15.44
CA ALA A 430 22.85 4.21 -15.20
C ALA A 430 23.33 3.18 -14.17
N GLU A 431 24.41 2.46 -14.50
CA GLU A 431 25.11 1.60 -13.55
C GLU A 431 26.18 2.41 -12.83
N GLN A 432 26.14 2.41 -11.50
CA GLN A 432 27.19 2.98 -10.67
C GLN A 432 27.86 1.87 -9.86
N ASP A 433 29.16 1.70 -10.06
CA ASP A 433 29.98 0.76 -9.30
C ASP A 433 30.11 1.23 -7.85
N ALA A 434 29.96 0.29 -6.93
CA ALA A 434 30.15 0.54 -5.51
C ALA A 434 30.60 -0.72 -4.78
N VAL A 435 31.03 -0.56 -3.54
CA VAL A 435 31.42 -1.68 -2.67
C VAL A 435 30.46 -1.73 -1.49
N LEU A 436 29.70 -2.83 -1.39
CA LEU A 436 28.93 -3.13 -0.19
C LEU A 436 29.88 -3.73 0.84
N LYS A 437 30.13 -2.98 1.91
CA LYS A 437 30.91 -3.45 3.05
C LYS A 437 29.96 -3.97 4.13
N LEU A 438 30.10 -5.26 4.44
CA LEU A 438 29.34 -5.96 5.45
C LEU A 438 30.07 -5.91 6.78
N ASN A 439 29.35 -5.59 7.85
CA ASN A 439 29.90 -5.65 9.20
C ASN A 439 29.47 -6.95 9.88
N LEU A 440 30.22 -8.03 9.63
CA LEU A 440 29.92 -9.34 10.21
C LEU A 440 30.08 -9.38 11.74
N SER A 441 30.77 -8.42 12.37
CA SER A 441 30.82 -8.32 13.84
C SER A 441 29.45 -7.99 14.45
N THR A 442 28.51 -7.50 13.63
CA THR A 442 27.11 -7.28 14.01
C THR A 442 26.23 -8.49 13.73
N LYS A 443 26.78 -9.62 13.26
CA LYS A 443 26.09 -10.90 13.23
C LYS A 443 25.99 -11.43 14.66
N ARG A 444 24.81 -11.91 15.05
CA ARG A 444 24.64 -12.62 16.32
C ARG A 444 25.38 -13.97 16.27
N PRO A 445 25.84 -14.53 17.41
CA PRO A 445 26.47 -15.84 17.44
C PRO A 445 25.57 -16.92 16.83
N GLU A 446 26.16 -17.88 16.13
CA GLU A 446 25.41 -19.03 15.59
C GLU A 446 24.71 -19.79 16.72
N GLY A 447 23.44 -20.11 16.52
CA GLY A 447 22.62 -20.80 17.52
C GLY A 447 22.03 -19.91 18.62
N SER A 448 22.40 -18.63 18.72
CA SER A 448 21.75 -17.68 19.64
C SER A 448 20.26 -17.51 19.27
N GLN A 449 19.40 -17.32 20.27
CA GLN A 449 18.01 -16.94 20.04
C GLN A 449 17.89 -15.43 19.76
N LEU A 450 16.88 -15.03 18.98
CA LEU A 450 16.65 -13.62 18.65
C LEU A 450 16.42 -12.73 19.89
N GLU A 451 15.93 -13.32 20.98
CA GLU A 451 15.56 -12.65 22.23
C GLU A 451 16.69 -12.59 23.28
N GLU A 452 17.90 -13.09 22.99
CA GLU A 452 19.04 -13.09 23.91
C GLU A 452 19.67 -11.68 24.08
N GLY A 453 20.30 -11.43 25.23
CA GLY A 453 20.99 -10.17 25.59
C GLY A 453 20.35 -9.39 26.75
N ASN A 454 20.61 -8.07 26.83
CA ASN A 454 20.06 -7.11 27.82
C ASN A 454 18.57 -6.76 27.60
N LYS A 455 17.83 -7.57 26.84
CA LYS A 455 16.48 -7.25 26.36
C LYS A 455 15.35 -7.74 27.27
N LYS A 456 15.69 -8.33 28.43
CA LYS A 456 14.73 -8.85 29.41
C LYS A 456 13.64 -7.83 29.75
N LYS A 457 14.02 -6.56 29.96
CA LYS A 457 13.10 -5.45 30.23
C LYS A 457 12.06 -5.23 29.12
N LEU A 458 12.50 -5.30 27.86
CA LEU A 458 11.60 -5.15 26.70
C LEU A 458 10.66 -6.35 26.57
N LYS A 459 11.20 -7.56 26.76
CA LYS A 459 10.40 -8.80 26.73
C LYS A 459 9.31 -8.78 27.78
N GLU A 460 9.66 -8.52 29.04
CA GLU A 460 8.70 -8.43 30.15
C GLU A 460 7.65 -7.36 29.90
N PHE A 461 8.04 -6.22 29.32
CA PHE A 461 7.09 -5.18 28.93
C PHE A 461 6.12 -5.63 27.83
N LEU A 462 6.63 -6.27 26.76
CA LEU A 462 5.80 -6.80 25.67
C LEU A 462 4.84 -7.90 26.15
N ASP A 463 5.31 -8.80 27.01
CA ASP A 463 4.50 -9.83 27.66
C ASP A 463 3.37 -9.18 28.49
N SER A 464 3.66 -8.11 29.23
CA SER A 464 2.68 -7.38 30.05
C SER A 464 1.58 -6.64 29.26
N ILE A 465 1.79 -6.39 27.96
CA ILE A 465 0.83 -5.70 27.09
C ILE A 465 0.28 -6.60 25.97
N GLN A 466 0.50 -7.91 26.05
CA GLN A 466 0.06 -8.86 25.02
C GLN A 466 -1.47 -8.87 24.88
N GLU A 467 -2.20 -8.86 25.99
CA GLU A 467 -3.67 -8.80 25.97
C GLU A 467 -4.18 -7.46 25.40
N LEU A 468 -3.51 -6.35 25.72
CA LEU A 468 -3.84 -5.04 25.13
C LEU A 468 -3.63 -5.05 23.60
N ASN A 469 -2.53 -5.65 23.12
CA ASN A 469 -2.29 -5.79 21.69
C ASN A 469 -3.38 -6.65 21.01
N LYS A 470 -3.83 -7.72 21.68
CA LYS A 470 -4.96 -8.52 21.20
C LYS A 470 -6.24 -7.68 21.11
N ASP A 471 -6.61 -6.98 22.17
CA ASP A 471 -7.80 -6.11 22.21
C ASP A 471 -7.80 -5.02 21.13
N ILE A 472 -6.62 -4.43 20.87
CA ILE A 472 -6.43 -3.44 19.81
C ILE A 472 -6.59 -4.06 18.41
N ASN A 473 -6.11 -5.29 18.22
CA ASN A 473 -6.31 -6.03 16.97
C ASN A 473 -7.75 -6.56 16.81
N ASP A 474 -8.45 -6.84 17.90
CA ASP A 474 -9.88 -7.15 17.89
C ASP A 474 -10.75 -5.89 17.68
N GLY A 475 -10.11 -4.72 17.57
CA GLY A 475 -10.77 -3.47 17.17
C GLY A 475 -11.53 -2.78 18.30
N LEU A 476 -11.21 -3.09 19.57
CA LEU A 476 -11.90 -2.53 20.74
C LEU A 476 -11.56 -1.06 21.02
N TYR A 477 -10.46 -0.55 20.45
CA TYR A 477 -9.95 0.80 20.67
C TYR A 477 -10.12 1.71 19.44
N LYS A 478 -10.19 3.03 19.67
CA LYS A 478 -10.37 4.05 18.63
C LYS A 478 -9.06 4.44 17.94
N ASP A 479 -9.19 4.84 16.68
CA ASP A 479 -8.13 5.51 15.92
C ASP A 479 -8.05 7.01 16.24
N PRO A 480 -6.88 7.67 16.01
CA PRO A 480 -5.65 7.13 15.41
C PRO A 480 -4.74 6.36 16.37
N LYS A 481 -4.98 6.44 17.68
CA LYS A 481 -4.07 5.90 18.71
C LYS A 481 -3.93 4.38 18.67
N SER A 482 -5.00 3.65 18.29
CA SER A 482 -4.92 2.21 18.07
C SER A 482 -3.91 1.85 16.96
N THR A 483 -3.92 2.59 15.86
CA THR A 483 -2.98 2.42 14.73
C THR A 483 -1.55 2.79 15.13
N GLU A 484 -1.35 3.90 15.86
CA GLU A 484 -0.03 4.28 16.40
C GLU A 484 0.54 3.17 17.30
N PHE A 485 -0.29 2.58 18.17
CA PHE A 485 0.10 1.48 19.03
C PHE A 485 0.53 0.25 18.22
N LYS A 486 -0.28 -0.20 17.25
CA LYS A 486 0.05 -1.38 16.41
C LYS A 486 1.41 -1.22 15.75
N ASN A 487 1.68 -0.05 15.16
CA ASN A 487 2.95 0.25 14.52
C ASN A 487 4.12 0.20 15.50
N LYS A 488 3.97 0.82 16.68
CA LYS A 488 5.01 0.83 17.71
C LYS A 488 5.22 -0.53 18.38
N TYR A 489 4.17 -1.34 18.52
CA TYR A 489 4.27 -2.71 19.01
C TYR A 489 5.09 -3.57 18.04
N ILE A 490 4.85 -3.49 16.73
CA ILE A 490 5.66 -4.18 15.73
C ILE A 490 7.11 -3.70 15.75
N GLU A 491 7.35 -2.38 15.85
CA GLU A 491 8.71 -1.83 16.00
C GLU A 491 9.41 -2.40 17.24
N ALA A 492 8.71 -2.51 18.36
CA ALA A 492 9.23 -3.10 19.59
C ALA A 492 9.53 -4.60 19.46
N THR A 493 8.69 -5.39 18.77
CA THR A 493 8.98 -6.81 18.51
C THR A 493 10.20 -6.98 17.60
N LYS A 494 10.35 -6.13 16.57
CA LYS A 494 11.55 -6.11 15.72
C LYS A 494 12.80 -5.72 16.52
N LEU A 495 12.67 -4.76 17.44
CA LEU A 495 13.76 -4.37 18.33
C LEU A 495 14.15 -5.52 19.26
N LEU A 496 13.18 -6.25 19.82
CA LEU A 496 13.44 -7.43 20.65
C LEU A 496 14.23 -8.50 19.89
N GLU A 497 13.95 -8.66 18.60
CA GLU A 497 14.62 -9.64 17.73
C GLU A 497 15.94 -9.14 17.11
N ALA A 498 16.30 -7.87 17.28
CA ALA A 498 17.52 -7.30 16.72
C ALA A 498 18.76 -7.82 17.45
N ASN A 499 19.90 -8.00 16.77
CA ASN A 499 21.11 -8.58 17.41
C ASN A 499 21.60 -7.75 18.61
N GLN A 500 21.85 -6.45 18.38
CA GLN A 500 22.34 -5.53 19.41
C GLN A 500 21.36 -4.39 19.60
N VAL A 501 21.01 -4.12 20.85
CA VAL A 501 20.08 -3.05 21.23
C VAL A 501 20.66 -2.32 22.44
N THR A 502 20.67 -1.00 22.38
CA THR A 502 21.06 -0.18 23.52
C THR A 502 19.92 -0.08 24.53
N ASP A 503 20.25 0.05 25.82
CA ASP A 503 19.23 0.27 26.86
C ASP A 503 18.41 1.54 26.58
N ASP A 504 19.02 2.57 25.98
CA ASP A 504 18.34 3.80 25.56
C ASP A 504 17.29 3.55 24.47
N ALA A 505 17.57 2.69 23.50
CA ALA A 505 16.59 2.31 22.48
C ALA A 505 15.42 1.51 23.08
N ILE A 506 15.71 0.60 24.02
CA ILE A 506 14.70 -0.14 24.78
C ILE A 506 13.82 0.83 25.58
N ASP A 507 14.42 1.78 26.29
CA ASP A 507 13.71 2.72 27.14
C ASP A 507 12.87 3.71 26.32
N THR A 508 13.39 4.14 25.18
CA THR A 508 12.68 5.00 24.24
C THR A 508 11.44 4.31 23.67
N ILE A 509 11.54 3.04 23.23
CA ILE A 509 10.37 2.35 22.67
C ILE A 509 9.32 2.04 23.75
N ILE A 510 9.76 1.61 24.94
CA ILE A 510 8.86 1.38 26.10
C ILE A 510 8.13 2.67 26.46
N ARG A 511 8.84 3.79 26.58
CA ARG A 511 8.25 5.09 26.90
C ARG A 511 7.25 5.52 25.84
N SER A 512 7.57 5.35 24.56
CA SER A 512 6.67 5.69 23.46
C SER A 512 5.36 4.91 23.54
N ILE A 513 5.43 3.60 23.77
CA ILE A 513 4.23 2.76 23.91
C ILE A 513 3.42 3.15 25.15
N ARG A 514 4.07 3.48 26.28
CA ARG A 514 3.39 3.94 27.49
C ARG A 514 2.62 5.24 27.28
N ILE A 515 3.21 6.20 26.55
CA ILE A 515 2.53 7.46 26.20
C ILE A 515 1.30 7.17 25.35
N ILE A 516 1.45 6.36 24.28
CA ILE A 516 0.32 6.00 23.42
C ILE A 516 -0.79 5.30 24.22
N LYS A 517 -0.42 4.40 25.13
CA LYS A 517 -1.36 3.68 25.99
C LYS A 517 -2.22 4.62 26.85
N GLN A 518 -1.69 5.74 27.31
CA GLN A 518 -2.44 6.72 28.11
C GLN A 518 -3.55 7.41 27.29
N ASP A 519 -3.36 7.52 25.98
CA ASP A 519 -4.31 8.17 25.07
C ASP A 519 -5.28 7.17 24.41
N LEU A 520 -5.19 5.87 24.73
CA LEU A 520 -6.08 4.86 24.17
C LEU A 520 -7.49 4.99 24.74
N VAL A 521 -8.49 4.99 23.85
CA VAL A 521 -9.90 5.08 24.23
C VAL A 521 -10.66 3.87 23.69
N LEU A 522 -11.35 3.16 24.57
CA LEU A 522 -12.25 2.06 24.21
C LEU A 522 -13.45 2.60 23.42
N LYS A 523 -13.84 1.91 22.34
CA LYS A 523 -15.05 2.22 21.57
C LYS A 523 -16.32 2.07 22.43
N ALA A 524 -16.32 1.13 23.37
CA ALA A 524 -17.43 0.89 24.29
C ALA A 524 -17.80 2.12 25.14
N VAL A 525 -16.89 3.09 25.33
CA VAL A 525 -17.20 4.34 26.04
C VAL A 525 -18.31 5.13 25.34
N ASP A 526 -18.35 5.11 24.01
CA ASP A 526 -19.40 5.81 23.26
C ASP A 526 -20.75 5.12 23.44
N ASP A 527 -20.76 3.78 23.37
CA ASP A 527 -21.96 2.98 23.52
C ASP A 527 -22.55 3.11 24.94
N PHE A 528 -21.68 3.02 25.96
CA PHE A 528 -22.03 3.30 27.34
C PHE A 528 -22.64 4.71 27.50
N GLY A 529 -22.02 5.73 26.91
CA GLY A 529 -22.53 7.10 26.98
C GLY A 529 -23.88 7.29 26.31
N GLN A 530 -24.10 6.65 25.15
CA GLN A 530 -25.39 6.70 24.45
C GLN A 530 -26.50 6.02 25.25
N LYS A 531 -26.23 4.84 25.82
CA LYS A 531 -27.20 4.09 26.63
C LYS A 531 -27.52 4.81 27.93
N LEU A 532 -26.51 5.36 28.60
CA LEU A 532 -26.70 6.14 29.82
C LEU A 532 -27.57 7.37 29.53
N ALA A 533 -27.26 8.15 28.49
CA ALA A 533 -28.04 9.33 28.12
C ALA A 533 -29.51 8.98 27.80
N LYS A 534 -29.76 7.87 27.09
CA LYS A 534 -31.12 7.39 26.80
C LYS A 534 -31.88 6.98 28.06
N ALA A 535 -31.21 6.30 28.99
CA ALA A 535 -31.80 5.93 30.27
C ALA A 535 -32.08 7.16 31.14
N GLU A 536 -31.16 8.13 31.16
CA GLU A 536 -31.33 9.41 31.86
C GLU A 536 -32.52 10.20 31.34
N GLU A 537 -32.69 10.30 30.02
CA GLU A 537 -33.84 10.97 29.39
C GLU A 537 -35.17 10.43 29.93
N ILE A 538 -35.30 9.10 30.03
CA ILE A 538 -36.49 8.45 30.57
C ILE A 538 -36.65 8.74 32.07
N THR A 539 -35.57 8.61 32.86
CA THR A 539 -35.65 8.79 34.33
C THR A 539 -35.88 10.24 34.76
N ASN A 540 -35.46 11.21 33.95
CA ASN A 540 -35.59 12.65 34.22
C ASN A 540 -36.91 13.25 33.69
N ASP A 541 -37.64 12.54 32.83
CA ASP A 541 -38.98 12.94 32.42
C ASP A 541 -39.98 12.78 33.58
N ASN A 542 -40.58 13.91 34.00
CA ASN A 542 -41.55 13.96 35.08
C ASN A 542 -42.78 13.08 34.84
N SER A 543 -43.12 12.78 33.58
CA SER A 543 -44.25 11.92 33.21
C SER A 543 -43.93 10.42 33.29
N SER A 544 -42.65 10.03 33.35
CA SER A 544 -42.24 8.62 33.36
C SER A 544 -42.68 7.85 34.60
N LYS A 545 -42.74 8.52 35.77
CA LYS A 545 -43.24 7.90 37.01
C LYS A 545 -44.71 7.53 36.93
N ASP A 546 -45.47 8.23 36.10
CA ASP A 546 -46.89 7.95 35.88
C ASP A 546 -47.10 6.93 34.77
N LYS A 547 -46.16 6.85 33.83
CA LYS A 547 -46.18 5.93 32.69
C LYS A 547 -45.74 4.50 33.03
N TYR A 548 -44.67 4.32 33.80
CA TYR A 548 -44.04 3.00 34.01
C TYR A 548 -44.33 2.39 35.40
N SER A 549 -44.18 1.07 35.53
CA SER A 549 -44.32 0.35 36.80
C SER A 549 -43.22 0.76 37.78
N GLU A 550 -43.56 0.83 39.08
CA GLU A 550 -42.63 1.29 40.11
C GLU A 550 -41.36 0.43 40.18
N LYS A 551 -41.50 -0.89 40.06
CA LYS A 551 -40.39 -1.84 40.11
C LYS A 551 -39.46 -1.72 38.89
N SER A 552 -40.01 -1.70 37.67
CA SER A 552 -39.20 -1.59 36.44
C SER A 552 -38.51 -0.22 36.34
N PHE A 553 -39.22 0.85 36.69
CA PHE A 553 -38.65 2.21 36.73
C PHE A 553 -37.56 2.36 37.81
N SER A 554 -37.74 1.74 38.97
CA SER A 554 -36.72 1.72 40.04
C SER A 554 -35.44 1.00 39.60
N LYS A 555 -35.56 -0.13 38.90
CA LYS A 555 -34.40 -0.83 38.30
C LYS A 555 -33.64 0.05 37.30
N LEU A 556 -34.36 0.76 36.41
CA LEU A 556 -33.73 1.70 35.47
C LEU A 556 -32.99 2.82 36.21
N LYS A 557 -33.59 3.37 37.26
CA LYS A 557 -32.92 4.40 38.08
C LYS A 557 -31.64 3.88 38.74
N GLN A 558 -31.65 2.67 39.28
CA GLN A 558 -30.46 2.04 39.85
C GLN A 558 -29.35 1.85 38.80
N ALA A 559 -29.72 1.46 37.57
CA ALA A 559 -28.77 1.34 36.47
C ALA A 559 -28.16 2.69 36.07
N VAL A 560 -28.98 3.75 36.00
CA VAL A 560 -28.53 5.13 35.76
C VAL A 560 -27.59 5.61 36.87
N ASP A 561 -27.95 5.40 38.13
CA ASP A 561 -27.13 5.79 39.29
C ASP A 561 -25.76 5.09 39.25
N ALA A 562 -25.73 3.79 38.93
CA ALA A 562 -24.49 3.03 38.76
C ALA A 562 -23.62 3.57 37.60
N GLY A 563 -24.23 3.91 36.45
CA GLY A 563 -23.52 4.51 35.33
C GLY A 563 -22.95 5.90 35.67
N ASN A 564 -23.74 6.74 36.32
CA ASN A 564 -23.34 8.09 36.73
C ASN A 564 -22.21 8.09 37.77
N ALA A 565 -22.16 7.10 38.65
CA ALA A 565 -21.08 6.95 39.63
C ALA A 565 -19.69 6.80 38.98
N VAL A 566 -19.62 6.31 37.74
CA VAL A 566 -18.35 6.10 37.02
C VAL A 566 -18.15 7.07 35.85
N TRP A 567 -19.16 7.85 35.46
CA TRP A 567 -19.13 8.70 34.27
C TRP A 567 -17.91 9.64 34.19
N GLY A 568 -17.54 10.26 35.31
CA GLY A 568 -16.39 11.18 35.39
C GLY A 568 -15.03 10.52 35.11
N LYS A 569 -14.95 9.19 35.25
CA LYS A 569 -13.74 8.36 35.10
C LYS A 569 -13.99 7.20 34.12
N ARG A 570 -14.93 7.41 33.18
CA ARG A 570 -15.34 6.42 32.16
C ARG A 570 -14.19 5.95 31.26
N PHE A 571 -13.22 6.82 31.00
CA PHE A 571 -12.04 6.50 30.19
C PHE A 571 -11.04 5.59 30.92
N ASP A 572 -11.13 5.51 32.25
CA ASP A 572 -10.26 4.67 33.09
C ASP A 572 -10.89 3.30 33.39
N GLN A 573 -12.14 3.07 32.97
CA GLN A 573 -12.84 1.81 33.22
C GLN A 573 -12.31 0.68 32.34
N THR A 574 -12.35 -0.55 32.86
CA THR A 574 -11.99 -1.74 32.08
C THR A 574 -13.06 -2.05 31.04
N LYS A 575 -12.68 -2.82 30.01
CA LYS A 575 -13.63 -3.29 28.99
C LYS A 575 -14.76 -4.12 29.61
N GLU A 576 -14.46 -4.90 30.64
CA GLU A 576 -15.42 -5.73 31.37
C GLU A 576 -16.42 -4.87 32.17
N GLU A 577 -15.95 -3.82 32.86
CA GLU A 577 -16.84 -2.95 33.63
C GLU A 577 -17.73 -2.10 32.71
N LEU A 578 -17.18 -1.58 31.61
CA LEU A 578 -18.02 -0.91 30.60
C LEU A 578 -19.07 -1.85 30.02
N ALA A 579 -18.70 -3.10 29.69
CA ALA A 579 -19.64 -4.09 29.19
C ALA A 579 -20.73 -4.42 30.23
N ARG A 580 -20.36 -4.57 31.51
CA ARG A 580 -21.31 -4.79 32.62
C ARG A 580 -22.30 -3.64 32.75
N LEU A 581 -21.83 -2.40 32.68
CA LEU A 581 -22.68 -1.21 32.79
C LEU A 581 -23.58 -1.03 31.57
N ILE A 582 -23.08 -1.33 30.38
CA ILE A 582 -23.87 -1.37 29.15
C ILE A 582 -25.00 -2.40 29.28
N ASP A 583 -24.68 -3.62 29.70
CA ASP A 583 -25.66 -4.70 29.87
C ASP A 583 -26.70 -4.38 30.95
N LEU A 584 -26.28 -3.77 32.06
CA LEU A 584 -27.18 -3.31 33.12
C LEU A 584 -28.17 -2.26 32.60
N LEU A 585 -27.69 -1.30 31.80
CA LEU A 585 -28.54 -0.27 31.18
C LEU A 585 -29.49 -0.88 30.15
N ASP A 586 -28.99 -1.77 29.28
CA ASP A 586 -29.81 -2.43 28.26
C ASP A 586 -30.90 -3.30 28.87
N THR A 587 -30.55 -4.10 29.88
CA THR A 587 -31.51 -4.95 30.59
C THR A 587 -32.58 -4.10 31.25
N ALA A 588 -32.20 -3.03 31.95
CA ALA A 588 -33.18 -2.16 32.60
C ALA A 588 -34.06 -1.38 31.62
N LEU A 589 -33.52 -0.99 30.45
CA LEU A 589 -34.29 -0.38 29.37
C LEU A 589 -35.26 -1.38 28.72
N ALA A 590 -34.87 -2.64 28.56
CA ALA A 590 -35.70 -3.70 27.99
C ALA A 590 -36.81 -4.17 28.94
N ASP A 591 -36.52 -4.19 30.25
CA ASP A 591 -37.45 -4.57 31.32
C ASP A 591 -38.46 -3.47 31.68
N LEU A 592 -38.38 -2.30 31.05
CA LEU A 592 -39.28 -1.18 31.33
C LEU A 592 -40.74 -1.54 30.93
N ARG A 593 -41.66 -1.55 31.90
CA ARG A 593 -43.08 -1.91 31.69
C ARG A 593 -43.99 -0.74 31.99
N GLU A 594 -45.00 -0.51 31.16
CA GLU A 594 -46.04 0.49 31.43
C GLU A 594 -46.97 0.00 32.55
N LYS A 595 -47.55 0.95 33.30
CA LYS A 595 -48.49 0.60 34.38
C LYS A 595 -49.69 -0.18 33.81
N GLY A 596 -49.98 -1.35 34.37
CA GLY A 596 -51.08 -2.22 33.94
C GLY A 596 -50.66 -3.42 33.08
N GLN A 597 -49.38 -3.56 32.73
CA GLN A 597 -48.81 -4.83 32.26
C GLN A 597 -48.40 -5.68 33.48
N GLU A 598 -49.05 -6.83 33.71
CA GLU A 598 -48.72 -7.73 34.83
C GLU A 598 -47.28 -8.25 34.72
N GLU A 599 -46.56 -8.25 35.85
CA GLU A 599 -45.23 -8.83 35.96
C GLU A 599 -45.35 -10.35 36.09
N GLU A 600 -45.15 -11.10 35.00
CA GLU A 600 -44.89 -12.54 35.13
C GLU A 600 -43.51 -12.74 35.79
N GLU A 601 -43.52 -13.21 37.04
CA GLU A 601 -42.31 -13.72 37.70
C GLU A 601 -41.91 -15.04 37.03
N HIS A 602 -40.86 -15.01 36.21
CA HIS A 602 -40.05 -16.21 36.01
C HIS A 602 -39.04 -16.32 37.15
N PRO A 603 -39.04 -17.41 37.94
CA PRO A 603 -38.06 -17.61 38.99
C PRO A 603 -36.72 -17.97 38.33
N THR A 604 -35.77 -17.04 38.32
CA THR A 604 -34.36 -17.39 38.11
C THR A 604 -33.82 -18.03 39.38
N GLU A 605 -33.55 -19.33 39.32
CA GLU A 605 -32.69 -20.04 40.27
C GLU A 605 -31.36 -19.28 40.45
N GLY A 606 -30.89 -19.25 41.69
CA GLY A 606 -29.84 -18.34 42.16
C GLY A 606 -28.49 -18.50 41.46
N GLN A 607 -27.91 -17.37 41.07
CA GLN A 607 -26.47 -17.17 41.09
C GLN A 607 -26.16 -16.11 42.14
N VAL A 608 -25.69 -16.56 43.29
CA VAL A 608 -25.04 -15.72 44.30
C VAL A 608 -23.69 -15.30 43.72
N PHE A 609 -23.57 -14.05 43.29
CA PHE A 609 -22.27 -13.43 43.05
C PHE A 609 -21.68 -13.00 44.40
N SER A 610 -20.65 -13.70 44.86
CA SER A 610 -19.85 -13.30 46.01
C SER A 610 -19.05 -12.03 45.69
N ALA A 611 -19.11 -11.05 46.61
CA ALA A 611 -18.35 -9.81 46.57
C ALA A 611 -16.82 -10.03 46.56
N PRO A 612 -16.01 -9.03 46.12
CA PRO A 612 -14.57 -9.17 46.02
C PRO A 612 -13.92 -9.29 47.40
N VAL A 613 -12.97 -10.22 47.52
CA VAL A 613 -12.13 -10.41 48.70
C VAL A 613 -11.28 -9.15 48.94
N GLU A 614 -11.34 -8.63 50.17
CA GLU A 614 -10.48 -7.58 50.71
C GLU A 614 -9.00 -7.95 50.57
N VAL A 615 -8.21 -7.00 50.07
CA VAL A 615 -6.75 -7.09 50.00
C VAL A 615 -6.20 -7.04 51.43
N MET A 616 -5.71 -8.17 51.93
CA MET A 616 -4.86 -8.18 53.12
C MET A 616 -3.47 -7.63 52.78
N HIS A 617 -3.15 -6.49 53.39
CA HIS A 617 -1.78 -6.01 53.56
C HIS A 617 -0.92 -7.06 54.28
N ALA A 618 0.26 -7.35 53.75
CA ALA A 618 1.32 -8.05 54.47
C ALA A 618 2.52 -7.11 54.64
N ASP A 619 2.59 -6.49 55.83
CA ASP A 619 3.83 -5.92 56.36
C ASP A 619 4.65 -7.02 57.05
N ILE A 620 5.90 -7.14 56.61
CA ILE A 620 7.20 -7.38 57.29
C ILE A 620 7.27 -8.22 58.60
N LEU A 621 8.34 -9.02 58.66
CA LEU A 621 9.03 -9.71 59.79
C LEU A 621 8.58 -11.17 60.00
N GLY A 622 9.44 -12.18 60.09
CA GLY A 622 10.89 -12.30 60.04
C GLY A 622 11.29 -13.67 60.60
N GLN A 623 12.11 -14.43 59.88
CA GLN A 623 13.07 -15.45 60.37
C GLN A 623 13.98 -15.88 59.23
#